data_AF-A0A5C4MBU9-F1
#
_entry.id   AF-A0A5C4MBU9-F1
#
_cell.length_a   1.000
_cell.length_b   1.000
_cell.length_c   1.000
_cell.angle_alpha   90.00
_cell.angle_beta   90.00
_cell.angle_gamma   90.00
#
_symmetry.space_group_name_H-M   'P 1'
#
loop_
_entity.id
_entity.type
_entity.pdbx_description
1 polymer ?
#
loop_
_entity_poly.entity_id
_entity_poly.type
_entity_poly.pdbx_seq_one_letter_code
_entity_poly.pdbx_strand_id
1 'polypeptide(L)'
;MHRDCSPTGPLQRSVHRRLDDLRRTAGLADTGRAADLARHEIPLLVETLRAVLAEHAPDERGRCAVCWPRTSRFRFRRRGPLPCRVYLAIQLRLGTVEAAMPGLPRPRHRAAHLHSVG
;
A
#
# COMPACT_ATOMS: atom_id res chain seq x y z
N MET A 1 11.75 -33.79 4.72
CA MET A 1 12.05 -32.48 4.11
C MET A 1 11.16 -32.25 2.90
N HIS A 2 9.97 -31.69 3.09
CA HIS A 2 9.09 -31.30 1.98
C HIS A 2 8.96 -29.77 2.02
N ARG A 3 9.52 -29.10 1.01
CA ARG A 3 9.26 -27.69 0.74
C ARG A 3 8.77 -27.54 -0.69
N ASP A 4 7.47 -27.29 -0.80
CA ASP A 4 6.90 -26.23 -1.63
C ASP A 4 7.17 -26.26 -3.14
N CYS A 5 6.60 -27.25 -3.85
CA CYS A 5 6.26 -27.12 -5.26
C CYS A 5 4.88 -26.45 -5.44
N SER A 6 4.67 -25.28 -4.83
CA SER A 6 3.56 -24.43 -5.25
C SER A 6 3.98 -23.68 -6.51
N PRO A 7 3.16 -23.65 -7.58
CA PRO A 7 3.49 -22.94 -8.83
C PRO A 7 3.74 -21.43 -8.58
N THR A 8 3.22 -20.89 -7.49
CA THR A 8 3.42 -19.50 -7.06
C THR A 8 4.81 -19.24 -6.48
N GLY A 9 5.51 -20.26 -5.99
CA GLY A 9 6.80 -20.11 -5.31
C GLY A 9 7.88 -19.44 -6.18
N PRO A 10 8.14 -19.91 -7.42
CA PRO A 10 9.08 -19.27 -8.33
C PRO A 10 8.73 -17.82 -8.67
N LEU A 11 7.45 -17.54 -8.98
CA LEU A 11 6.98 -16.20 -9.30
C LEU A 11 7.17 -15.24 -8.12
N GLN A 12 6.73 -15.64 -6.93
CA GLN A 12 6.89 -14.85 -5.71
C GLN A 12 8.37 -14.53 -5.44
N ARG A 13 9.27 -15.50 -5.55
CA ARG A 13 10.71 -15.28 -5.37
C ARG A 13 11.29 -14.32 -6.41
N SER A 14 10.86 -14.43 -7.67
CA SER A 14 11.32 -13.54 -8.75
C SER A 14 10.91 -12.08 -8.47
N VAL A 15 9.66 -11.86 -8.08
CA VAL A 15 9.16 -10.51 -7.73
C VAL A 15 9.92 -9.94 -6.54
N HIS A 16 10.09 -10.70 -5.45
CA HIS A 16 10.84 -10.23 -4.29
C HIS A 16 12.30 -9.91 -4.63
N ARG A 17 12.97 -10.75 -5.43
CA ARG A 17 14.34 -10.50 -5.89
C ARG A 17 14.44 -9.18 -6.65
N ARG A 18 13.54 -8.92 -7.61
CA ARG A 18 13.50 -7.66 -8.37
C ARG A 18 13.39 -6.44 -7.45
N LEU A 19 12.52 -6.50 -6.44
CA LEU A 19 12.33 -5.41 -5.47
C LEU A 19 13.57 -5.22 -4.57
N ASP A 20 14.20 -6.30 -4.13
CA ASP A 20 15.43 -6.25 -3.33
C ASP A 20 16.60 -5.69 -4.13
N ASP A 21 16.71 -6.06 -5.41
CA ASP A 21 17.74 -5.55 -6.31
C ASP A 21 17.55 -4.05 -6.55
N LEU A 22 16.32 -3.59 -6.84
CA LEU A 22 16.02 -2.16 -6.95
C LEU A 22 16.41 -1.37 -5.70
N ARG A 23 16.07 -1.89 -4.51
CA ARG A 23 16.44 -1.27 -3.22
C ARG A 23 17.96 -1.21 -3.06
N ARG A 24 18.67 -2.29 -3.39
CA ARG A 24 20.13 -2.37 -3.28
C ARG A 24 20.80 -1.40 -4.25
N THR A 25 20.38 -1.37 -5.51
CA THR A 25 20.96 -0.49 -6.53
C THR A 25 20.74 0.98 -6.18
N ALA A 26 19.54 1.36 -5.73
CA ALA A 26 19.27 2.72 -5.29
C ALA A 26 20.14 3.13 -4.09
N GLY A 27 20.43 2.21 -3.15
CA GLY A 27 21.26 2.50 -1.98
C GLY A 27 22.77 2.55 -2.24
N LEU A 28 23.25 1.99 -3.34
CA LEU A 28 24.68 1.96 -3.70
C LEU A 28 25.05 2.96 -4.81
N ALA A 29 24.05 3.53 -5.50
CA ALA A 29 24.28 4.45 -6.61
C ALA A 29 24.78 5.82 -6.11
N ASP A 30 25.68 6.44 -6.89
CA ASP A 30 25.96 7.87 -6.76
C ASP A 30 24.70 8.70 -7.05
N THR A 31 24.70 9.97 -6.67
CA THR A 31 23.51 10.84 -6.74
C THR A 31 22.95 10.97 -8.16
N GLY A 32 23.81 11.02 -9.18
CA GLY A 32 23.37 11.14 -10.59
C GLY A 32 22.69 9.86 -11.06
N ARG A 33 23.35 8.73 -10.82
CA ARG A 33 22.83 7.41 -11.18
C ARG A 33 21.58 7.03 -10.40
N ALA A 34 21.47 7.46 -9.14
CA ALA A 34 20.26 7.30 -8.33
C ALA A 34 19.09 8.13 -8.88
N ALA A 35 19.34 9.35 -9.33
CA ALA A 35 18.31 10.19 -9.94
C ALA A 35 17.82 9.62 -11.27
N ASP A 36 18.73 9.14 -12.12
CA ASP A 36 18.37 8.48 -13.39
C ASP A 36 17.55 7.20 -13.13
N LEU A 37 18.00 6.36 -12.20
CA LEU A 37 17.27 5.16 -11.78
C LEU A 37 15.87 5.52 -11.26
N ALA A 38 15.75 6.54 -10.41
CA ALA A 38 14.47 6.98 -9.87
C ALA A 38 13.50 7.45 -10.96
N ARG A 39 13.99 8.23 -11.95
CA ARG A 39 13.16 8.70 -13.07
C ARG A 39 12.61 7.56 -13.92
N HIS A 40 13.32 6.44 -14.03
CA HIS A 40 12.87 5.28 -14.78
C HIS A 40 12.02 4.31 -13.96
N GLU A 41 12.44 3.97 -12.74
CA GLU A 41 11.82 2.89 -11.96
C GLU A 41 10.60 3.36 -11.16
N ILE A 42 10.55 4.60 -10.67
CA ILE A 42 9.39 5.09 -9.92
C ILE A 42 8.10 5.06 -10.76
N PRO A 43 8.08 5.56 -12.02
CA PRO A 43 6.88 5.45 -12.84
C PRO A 43 6.42 4.01 -13.03
N LEU A 44 7.34 3.08 -13.27
CA LEU A 44 7.01 1.66 -13.44
C LEU A 44 6.41 1.04 -12.17
N LEU A 45 6.95 1.38 -11.00
CA LEU A 45 6.41 0.95 -9.71
C LEU A 45 5.02 1.54 -9.46
N VAL A 46 4.80 2.81 -9.82
CA VAL A 46 3.48 3.47 -9.70
C VAL A 46 2.46 2.79 -10.61
N GLU A 47 2.78 2.51 -11.87
CA GLU A 47 1.87 1.83 -12.80
C GLU A 47 1.58 0.39 -12.36
N THR A 48 2.60 -0.34 -11.90
CA THR A 48 2.41 -1.69 -11.35
C THR A 48 1.47 -1.66 -10.14
N LEU A 49 1.66 -0.69 -9.24
CA LEU A 49 0.81 -0.52 -8.06
C LEU A 49 -0.62 -0.15 -8.44
N ARG A 50 -0.81 0.75 -9.42
CA ARG A 50 -2.13 1.13 -9.96
C ARG A 50 -2.86 -0.07 -10.55
N ALA A 51 -2.17 -0.93 -11.30
CA ALA A 51 -2.75 -2.16 -11.83
C ALA A 51 -3.26 -3.09 -10.72
N VAL A 52 -2.44 -3.33 -9.68
CA VAL A 52 -2.86 -4.11 -8.51
C VAL A 52 -4.02 -3.46 -7.76
N LEU A 53 -4.02 -2.14 -7.62
CA LEU A 53 -5.09 -1.39 -6.96
C LEU A 53 -6.41 -1.42 -7.74
N ALA A 54 -6.35 -1.48 -9.07
CA ALA A 54 -7.52 -1.60 -9.93
C ALA A 54 -8.23 -2.95 -9.73
N GLU A 55 -7.47 -4.06 -9.58
CA GLU A 55 -8.03 -5.36 -9.22
C GLU A 55 -8.74 -5.34 -7.85
N HIS A 56 -8.30 -4.43 -6.98
CA HIS A 56 -8.81 -4.26 -5.63
C HIS A 56 -9.82 -3.12 -5.47
N ALA A 57 -10.26 -2.48 -6.56
CA ALA A 57 -11.17 -1.35 -6.54
C ALA A 57 -12.45 -1.67 -5.74
N PRO A 58 -12.79 -0.88 -4.70
CA PRO A 58 -14.04 -1.06 -3.98
C PRO A 58 -15.26 -0.80 -4.87
N ASP A 59 -16.34 -1.55 -4.65
CA ASP A 59 -17.66 -1.26 -5.24
C ASP A 59 -18.24 0.05 -4.69
N GLU A 60 -19.40 0.47 -5.22
CA GLU A 60 -20.15 1.64 -4.75
C GLU A 60 -20.47 1.63 -3.25
N ARG A 61 -20.41 0.45 -2.61
CA ARG A 61 -20.67 0.25 -1.18
C ARG A 61 -19.37 0.14 -0.38
N GLY A 62 -18.22 0.47 -0.99
CA GLY A 62 -16.90 0.48 -0.38
C GLY A 62 -16.30 -0.92 -0.17
N ARG A 63 -16.77 -1.96 -0.88
CA ARG A 63 -16.31 -3.35 -0.69
C ARG A 63 -15.46 -3.83 -1.85
N CYS A 64 -14.29 -4.36 -1.54
CA CYS A 64 -13.44 -5.06 -2.51
C CYS A 64 -13.89 -6.51 -2.68
N ALA A 65 -14.24 -6.90 -3.91
CA ALA A 65 -14.70 -8.25 -4.24
C ALA A 65 -13.62 -9.33 -4.03
N VAL A 66 -12.34 -8.98 -4.21
CA VAL A 66 -11.19 -9.88 -4.00
C VAL A 66 -10.98 -10.17 -2.52
N CYS A 67 -11.06 -9.15 -1.66
CA CYS A 67 -10.90 -9.31 -0.21
C CYS A 67 -12.15 -9.90 0.46
N TRP A 68 -13.33 -9.72 -0.14
CA TRP A 68 -14.61 -10.16 0.40
C TRP A 68 -15.41 -10.97 -0.62
N PRO A 69 -14.97 -12.19 -0.95
CA PRO A 69 -15.66 -13.04 -1.92
C PRO A 69 -17.07 -13.38 -1.41
N ARG A 70 -18.03 -13.46 -2.35
CA ARG A 70 -19.47 -13.61 -2.05
C ARG A 70 -19.79 -14.83 -1.16
N THR A 71 -18.94 -15.85 -1.16
CA THR A 71 -19.02 -17.09 -0.37
C THR A 71 -18.42 -17.01 1.04
N SER A 72 -17.88 -15.86 1.46
CA SER A 72 -17.23 -15.72 2.77
C SER A 72 -18.23 -15.93 3.91
N ARG A 73 -18.10 -17.07 4.60
CA ARG A 73 -18.87 -17.48 5.79
C ARG A 73 -18.71 -16.53 6.98
N PHE A 74 -17.81 -15.55 6.88
CA PHE A 74 -17.57 -14.51 7.89
C PHE A 74 -18.60 -13.37 7.89
N ARG A 75 -19.63 -13.44 7.02
CA ARG A 75 -20.76 -12.49 7.00
C ARG A 75 -21.50 -12.37 8.34
N PHE A 76 -21.39 -13.37 9.21
CA PHE A 76 -22.15 -13.46 10.46
C PHE A 76 -21.46 -12.87 11.70
N ARG A 77 -20.14 -12.60 11.67
CA ARG A 77 -19.45 -11.97 12.81
C ARG A 77 -19.31 -10.46 12.57
N ARG A 78 -20.38 -9.75 12.97
CA ARG A 78 -20.50 -8.29 13.13
C ARG A 78 -19.17 -7.58 13.39
N ARG A 79 -18.60 -7.00 12.34
CA ARG A 79 -17.73 -5.80 12.36
C ARG A 79 -18.12 -5.02 11.09
N GLY A 80 -18.16 -3.69 11.16
CA GLY A 80 -18.52 -2.83 10.02
C GLY A 80 -17.67 -3.11 8.77
N PRO A 81 -17.97 -2.46 7.63
CA PRO A 81 -17.21 -2.67 6.39
C PRO A 81 -15.72 -2.45 6.67
N LEU A 82 -14.93 -3.54 6.65
CA LEU A 82 -13.49 -3.46 6.78
C LEU A 82 -12.94 -2.88 5.47
N PRO A 83 -11.97 -1.95 5.53
CA PRO A 83 -11.36 -1.41 4.32
C PRO A 83 -10.66 -2.53 3.52
N CYS A 84 -10.49 -2.30 2.22
CA CYS A 84 -9.74 -3.21 1.37
C CYS A 84 -8.33 -3.42 1.94
N ARG A 85 -7.90 -4.68 2.09
CA ARG A 85 -6.64 -5.03 2.77
C ARG A 85 -5.41 -4.46 2.05
N VAL A 86 -5.45 -4.39 0.72
CA VAL A 86 -4.35 -3.86 -0.09
C VAL A 86 -4.24 -2.35 0.08
N TYR A 87 -5.34 -1.61 -0.05
CA TYR A 87 -5.36 -0.16 0.21
C TYR A 87 -4.91 0.17 1.63
N LEU A 88 -5.38 -0.58 2.64
CA LEU A 88 -4.95 -0.40 4.02
C LEU A 88 -3.45 -0.67 4.19
N ALA A 89 -2.93 -1.77 3.62
CA ALA A 89 -1.51 -2.10 3.71
C ALA A 89 -0.64 -1.01 3.07
N ILE A 90 -1.04 -0.49 1.91
CA ILE A 90 -0.34 0.59 1.22
C ILE A 90 -0.36 1.87 2.06
N GLN A 91 -1.53 2.27 2.57
CA GLN A 91 -1.66 3.45 3.43
C GLN A 91 -0.74 3.39 4.66
N LEU A 92 -0.61 2.21 5.28
CA LEU A 92 0.25 2.01 6.43
C LEU A 92 1.76 2.00 6.09
N ARG A 93 2.12 1.64 4.86
CA ARG A 93 3.53 1.48 4.44
C ARG A 93 4.09 2.70 3.73
N LEU A 94 3.30 3.37 2.89
CA LEU A 94 3.67 4.62 2.25
C LEU A 94 3.37 5.84 3.16
N GLY A 95 2.52 5.65 4.18
CA GLY A 95 2.05 6.73 5.04
C GLY A 95 1.16 7.73 4.29
N THR A 96 0.56 8.67 5.04
CA THR A 96 0.26 9.97 4.43
C THR A 96 1.60 10.65 4.21
N VAL A 97 1.95 10.95 2.95
CA VAL A 97 3.23 11.57 2.54
C VAL A 97 3.60 12.80 3.38
N GLU A 98 2.62 13.46 4.00
CA GLU A 98 2.79 14.56 4.97
C GLU A 98 3.53 14.22 6.27
N ALA A 99 3.54 12.96 6.73
CA ALA A 99 4.21 12.60 7.99
C ALA A 99 5.73 12.40 7.84
N ALA A 100 6.21 12.16 6.61
CA ALA A 100 7.60 11.82 6.32
C ALA A 100 8.45 13.00 5.85
N MET A 101 7.82 14.13 5.48
CA MET A 101 8.50 15.35 5.07
C MET A 101 8.57 16.33 6.25
N PRO A 102 9.75 16.58 6.86
CA PRO A 102 9.88 17.64 7.86
C PRO A 102 9.76 19.00 7.15
N GLY A 103 8.60 19.65 7.23
CA GLY A 103 8.44 21.03 6.76
C GLY A 103 7.05 21.48 6.30
N LEU A 104 6.12 20.56 6.04
CA LEU A 104 4.74 20.97 5.72
C LEU A 104 3.95 21.26 7.01
N PRO A 105 3.32 22.43 7.14
CA PRO A 105 2.51 22.75 8.30
C PRO A 105 1.33 21.77 8.37
N ARG A 106 1.36 20.89 9.37
CA ARG A 106 0.22 20.02 9.69
C ARG A 106 -1.02 20.89 9.89
N PRO A 107 -2.14 20.64 9.20
CA PRO A 107 -3.38 21.34 9.49
C PRO A 107 -3.76 21.02 10.93
N ARG A 108 -3.71 22.05 11.78
CA ARG A 108 -4.20 21.97 13.15
C ARG A 108 -5.69 21.69 13.05
N HIS A 109 -6.12 20.48 13.38
CA HIS A 109 -7.51 20.23 13.73
C HIS A 109 -7.82 21.18 14.88
N ARG A 110 -8.53 22.26 14.57
CA ARG A 110 -9.00 23.24 15.55
C ARG A 110 -10.00 22.48 16.40
N ALA A 111 -9.53 21.94 17.53
CA ALA A 111 -10.41 21.51 18.60
C ALA A 111 -11.21 22.75 18.99
N ALA A 112 -12.47 22.79 18.53
CA ALA A 112 -13.44 23.73 19.03
C ALA A 112 -13.65 23.36 20.50
N HIS A 113 -12.87 24.00 21.38
CA HIS A 113 -13.23 24.15 22.78
C HIS A 113 -14.55 24.92 22.82
N LEU A 114 -15.65 24.20 23.04
CA LEU A 114 -16.86 24.79 23.60
C LEU A 114 -16.75 24.66 25.11
N HIS A 115 -16.17 25.68 25.73
CA HIS A 115 -16.54 26.09 27.08
C HIS A 115 -17.79 26.97 26.98
N SER A 116 -18.84 26.67 27.74
CA SER A 116 -19.31 27.47 28.89
C SER A 116 -20.81 27.33 29.13
N VAL A 117 -21.12 26.94 30.38
CA VAL A 117 -22.25 27.32 31.27
C VAL A 117 -23.54 27.91 30.71
N GLY A 118 -24.62 27.29 31.20
CA GLY A 118 -25.94 27.85 31.48
C GLY A 118 -26.65 26.89 32.42
#